data_AF-A0A5K4F482-F1
#
_entry.id   AF-A0A5K4F482-F1
#
_cell.length_a   1.000
_cell.length_b   1.000
_cell.length_c   1.000
_cell.angle_alpha   90.00
_cell.angle_beta   90.00
_cell.angle_gamma   90.00
#
_symmetry.space_group_name_H-M   'P 1'
#
loop_
_entity.id
_entity.type
_entity.pdbx_description
1 polymer ?
#
loop_
_entity_poly.entity_id
_entity_poly.type
_entity_poly.pdbx_seq_one_letter_code
_entity_poly.pdbx_strand_id
1 'polypeptide(L)'
;MDHLGYIKLFRGFNNVQKDFPWYQGNAWNITQIQMFQNWGLNVIRLGIMWSGVKPNISIVNTTYLNVMESLIDLYAEHGIYVILDMHQDGLSSRYGTYDGIPLWLINQFKRPPTIMQEPWPYKKLPKWDGAYYLTYECTNGAQQLYENVSGAWNHWGDFWEIIAKHYGKKSNVLGYDLINEPPPGNFYSNPLRGFPGYAGRYNLLPVYDYLVERIRQYDKSSLIFYEPVTYGIFTPLSTSGWLGTGFRRVPGANRDKSAPSKSVLSYHYYCWILQNDYQNSTMPFWKKVLCDSFLLPTVISNVIKATKTTGGGRFLTEFGLCGDDGNPSSVNTLECNAVLDEADKHFESWTFWDGYFIDNAGNPIQSAVFHSSLSSVNKWEISQATFQS
;
A
#
# COMPACT_ATOMS: atom_id res chain seq x y z
N MET A 1 -14.92 12.72 5.46
CA MET A 1 -16.17 13.38 5.04
C MET A 1 -15.84 14.34 3.92
N ASP A 2 -16.75 14.55 2.98
CA ASP A 2 -16.61 15.62 2.00
C ASP A 2 -17.07 16.98 2.55
N HIS A 3 -17.07 18.00 1.70
CA HIS A 3 -17.44 19.37 2.07
C HIS A 3 -18.93 19.53 2.43
N LEU A 4 -19.77 18.55 2.11
CA LEU A 4 -21.20 18.50 2.46
C LEU A 4 -21.46 17.66 3.72
N GLY A 5 -20.43 17.04 4.29
CA GLY A 5 -20.52 16.19 5.48
C GLY A 5 -20.83 14.71 5.19
N TYR A 6 -20.90 14.30 3.92
CA TYR A 6 -21.11 12.89 3.59
C TYR A 6 -19.84 12.08 3.87
N ILE A 7 -20.04 10.86 4.39
CA ILE A 7 -18.95 9.89 4.51
C ILE A 7 -18.74 9.27 3.13
N LYS A 8 -17.52 9.40 2.62
CA LYS A 8 -17.11 8.75 1.36
C LYS A 8 -16.52 7.38 1.67
N LEU A 9 -16.99 6.39 0.94
CA LEU A 9 -16.47 5.02 0.94
C LEU A 9 -15.73 4.81 -0.37
N PHE A 10 -14.47 4.38 -0.29
CA PHE A 10 -13.64 4.19 -1.47
C PHE A 10 -13.46 2.71 -1.79
N ARG A 11 -13.72 2.36 -3.06
CA ARG A 11 -13.68 1.00 -3.61
C ARG A 11 -12.86 1.05 -4.89
N GLY A 12 -11.78 0.26 -4.96
CA GLY A 12 -10.75 0.44 -5.97
C GLY A 12 -9.78 -0.71 -6.12
N PHE A 13 -8.67 -0.44 -6.78
CA PHE A 13 -7.59 -1.39 -7.00
C PHE A 13 -6.22 -0.71 -7.05
N ASN A 14 -5.17 -1.52 -7.04
CA ASN A 14 -3.79 -1.09 -7.18
C ASN A 14 -3.37 -1.10 -8.66
N ASN A 15 -2.89 0.04 -9.17
CA ASN A 15 -2.26 0.15 -10.48
C ASN A 15 -0.77 0.47 -10.28
N VAL A 16 0.07 -0.55 -10.34
CA VAL A 16 1.50 -0.44 -10.05
C VAL A 16 2.30 -1.16 -11.14
N GLN A 17 3.24 -0.45 -11.75
CA GLN A 17 4.24 -1.03 -12.66
C GLN A 17 5.61 -1.01 -11.97
N LYS A 18 6.20 -2.20 -11.74
CA LYS A 18 7.43 -2.40 -10.95
C LYS A 18 8.71 -2.48 -11.82
N ASP A 19 8.61 -2.12 -13.09
CA ASP A 19 9.73 -2.08 -14.03
C ASP A 19 9.63 -0.85 -14.95
N PHE A 20 10.75 -0.48 -15.55
CA PHE A 20 10.81 0.64 -16.48
C PHE A 20 9.84 0.42 -17.67
N PRO A 21 8.98 1.39 -18.03
CA PRO A 21 9.09 2.82 -17.69
C PRO A 21 8.28 3.28 -16.46
N TRP A 22 7.88 2.35 -15.59
CA TRP A 22 7.17 2.58 -14.32
C TRP A 22 5.71 3.01 -14.47
N TYR A 23 5.12 2.72 -15.62
CA TYR A 23 3.69 2.82 -15.91
C TYR A 23 3.33 1.78 -16.97
N GLN A 24 2.08 1.33 -16.97
CA GLN A 24 1.59 0.35 -17.94
C GLN A 24 1.41 0.99 -19.31
N GLY A 25 1.72 0.26 -20.38
CA GLY A 25 1.58 0.76 -21.76
C GLY A 25 0.13 1.09 -22.15
N ASN A 26 -0.84 0.44 -21.52
CA ASN A 26 -2.29 0.65 -21.72
C ASN A 26 -2.92 1.61 -20.70
N ALA A 27 -2.13 2.31 -19.87
CA ALA A 27 -2.67 3.10 -18.76
C ALA A 27 -3.70 4.19 -19.17
N TRP A 28 -3.66 4.68 -20.41
CA TRP A 28 -4.60 5.68 -20.95
C TRP A 28 -5.76 5.08 -21.76
N ASN A 29 -5.99 3.77 -21.68
CA ASN A 29 -7.11 3.16 -22.37
C ASN A 29 -8.43 3.66 -21.78
N ILE A 30 -9.08 4.59 -22.48
CA ILE A 30 -10.33 5.23 -22.03
C ILE A 30 -11.43 4.17 -21.82
N THR A 31 -11.52 3.17 -22.69
CA THR A 31 -12.51 2.08 -22.55
C THR A 31 -12.31 1.33 -21.25
N GLN A 32 -11.06 1.03 -20.89
CA GLN A 32 -10.73 0.38 -19.61
C GLN A 32 -11.15 1.23 -18.41
N ILE A 33 -10.87 2.54 -18.44
CA ILE A 33 -11.20 3.45 -17.34
C ILE A 33 -12.71 3.64 -17.20
N GLN A 34 -13.43 3.71 -18.32
CA GLN A 34 -14.90 3.72 -18.33
C GLN A 34 -15.46 2.42 -17.77
N MET A 35 -14.84 1.27 -18.04
CA MET A 35 -15.25 0.01 -17.41
C MET A 35 -15.10 0.08 -15.89
N PHE A 36 -13.98 0.60 -15.38
CA PHE A 36 -13.77 0.78 -13.95
C PHE A 36 -14.82 1.70 -13.32
N GLN A 37 -15.12 2.83 -13.96
CA GLN A 37 -16.18 3.73 -13.54
C GLN A 37 -17.55 3.04 -13.51
N ASN A 38 -17.87 2.25 -14.55
CA ASN A 38 -19.12 1.50 -14.66
C ASN A 38 -19.25 0.38 -13.61
N TRP A 39 -18.13 -0.17 -13.13
CA TRP A 39 -18.11 -1.12 -12.00
C TRP A 39 -18.22 -0.43 -10.63
N GLY A 40 -18.42 0.89 -10.59
CA GLY A 40 -18.56 1.65 -9.36
C GLY A 40 -17.23 1.91 -8.64
N LEU A 41 -16.09 1.63 -9.27
CA LEU A 41 -14.78 1.93 -8.71
C LEU A 41 -14.56 3.45 -8.68
N ASN A 42 -14.11 3.97 -7.55
CA ASN A 42 -13.95 5.40 -7.33
C ASN A 42 -12.57 5.80 -6.77
N VAL A 43 -11.64 4.85 -6.65
CA VAL A 43 -10.26 5.10 -6.23
C VAL A 43 -9.29 4.14 -6.91
N ILE A 44 -8.07 4.59 -7.15
CA ILE A 44 -6.94 3.76 -7.58
C ILE A 44 -5.74 4.08 -6.66
N ARG A 45 -5.11 3.05 -6.10
CA ARG A 45 -3.79 3.19 -5.47
C ARG A 45 -2.75 3.09 -6.60
N LEU A 46 -2.28 4.26 -7.03
CA LEU A 46 -1.42 4.43 -8.19
C LEU A 46 0.03 4.47 -7.75
N GLY A 47 0.80 3.47 -8.20
CA GLY A 47 2.22 3.39 -7.92
C GLY A 47 2.97 4.57 -8.53
N ILE A 48 3.76 5.26 -7.70
CA ILE A 48 4.66 6.32 -8.11
C ILE A 48 6.08 6.01 -7.64
N MET A 49 6.91 5.54 -8.58
CA MET A 49 8.21 4.99 -8.23
C MET A 49 9.19 6.10 -7.91
N TRP A 50 9.93 5.98 -6.80
CA TRP A 50 11.00 6.93 -6.48
C TRP A 50 12.06 6.95 -7.58
N SER A 51 12.44 5.80 -8.12
CA SER A 51 13.33 5.73 -9.29
C SER A 51 12.74 6.32 -10.58
N GLY A 52 11.41 6.34 -10.71
CA GLY A 52 10.72 7.01 -11.80
C GLY A 52 10.85 8.53 -11.68
N VAL A 53 10.57 9.09 -10.50
CA VAL A 53 10.63 10.54 -10.21
C VAL A 53 12.06 11.07 -10.20
N LYS A 54 12.98 10.32 -9.60
CA LYS A 54 14.36 10.75 -9.33
C LYS A 54 15.35 9.64 -9.69
N PRO A 55 15.54 9.35 -11.00
CA PRO A 55 16.40 8.26 -11.47
C PRO A 55 17.89 8.47 -11.14
N ASN A 56 18.28 9.69 -10.80
CA ASN A 56 19.62 10.04 -10.33
C ASN A 56 19.54 11.08 -9.19
N ILE A 57 20.59 11.20 -8.38
CA ILE A 57 20.64 12.15 -7.27
C ILE A 57 20.38 13.62 -7.67
N SER A 58 20.76 14.03 -8.89
CA SER A 58 20.63 15.43 -9.34
C SER A 58 19.53 15.68 -10.38
N ILE A 59 18.79 14.64 -10.79
CA ILE A 59 17.84 14.72 -11.90
C ILE A 59 16.44 14.41 -11.42
N VAL A 60 15.52 15.35 -11.63
CA VAL A 60 14.07 15.13 -11.54
C VAL A 60 13.57 14.79 -12.94
N ASN A 61 12.92 13.64 -13.09
CA ASN A 61 12.39 13.17 -14.36
C ASN A 61 11.03 13.82 -14.64
N THR A 62 11.04 15.01 -15.21
CA THR A 62 9.81 15.75 -15.55
C THR A 62 8.97 15.01 -16.59
N THR A 63 9.57 14.20 -17.47
CA THR A 63 8.82 13.38 -18.42
C THR A 63 7.95 12.36 -17.69
N TYR A 64 8.51 11.63 -16.72
CA TYR A 64 7.73 10.70 -15.90
C TYR A 64 6.63 11.43 -15.11
N LEU A 65 6.94 12.59 -14.52
CA LEU A 65 5.94 13.37 -13.80
C LEU A 65 4.76 13.79 -14.70
N ASN A 66 5.03 14.26 -15.91
CA ASN A 66 3.97 14.68 -16.85
C ASN A 66 3.14 13.48 -17.34
N VAL A 67 3.77 12.32 -17.55
CA VAL A 67 3.09 11.07 -17.88
C VAL A 67 2.11 10.70 -16.76
N MET A 68 2.59 10.64 -15.51
CA MET A 68 1.72 10.35 -14.37
C MET A 68 0.65 11.43 -14.18
N GLU A 69 0.96 12.70 -14.46
CA GLU A 69 -0.02 13.81 -14.43
C GLU A 69 -1.19 13.55 -15.38
N SER A 70 -0.90 13.19 -16.64
CA SER A 70 -1.94 12.91 -17.63
C SER A 70 -2.81 11.72 -17.25
N LEU A 71 -2.26 10.71 -16.57
CA LEU A 71 -3.01 9.57 -16.05
C LEU A 71 -3.90 9.97 -14.87
N ILE A 72 -3.38 10.78 -13.95
CA ILE A 72 -4.13 11.33 -12.81
C ILE A 72 -5.30 12.19 -13.31
N ASP A 73 -5.08 13.03 -14.32
CA ASP A 73 -6.13 13.85 -14.92
C ASP A 73 -7.21 12.99 -15.59
N LEU A 74 -6.81 11.94 -16.31
CA LEU A 74 -7.75 11.01 -16.93
C LEU A 74 -8.62 10.28 -15.89
N TYR A 75 -8.06 9.90 -14.73
CA TYR A 75 -8.85 9.38 -13.62
C TYR A 75 -9.79 10.44 -13.03
N ALA A 76 -9.35 11.70 -12.93
CA ALA A 76 -10.18 12.80 -12.45
C ALA A 76 -11.42 13.01 -13.34
N GLU A 77 -11.25 12.95 -14.66
CA GLU A 77 -12.33 13.06 -15.66
C GLU A 77 -13.41 11.98 -15.50
N HIS A 78 -13.03 10.81 -14.97
CA HIS A 78 -13.94 9.69 -14.72
C HIS A 78 -14.40 9.59 -13.25
N GLY A 79 -14.14 10.63 -12.44
CA GLY A 79 -14.55 10.67 -11.03
C GLY A 79 -13.77 9.71 -10.12
N ILE A 80 -12.60 9.25 -10.56
CA ILE A 80 -11.75 8.32 -9.83
C ILE A 80 -10.66 9.09 -9.07
N TYR A 81 -10.60 8.88 -7.76
CA TYR A 81 -9.54 9.41 -6.91
C TYR A 81 -8.26 8.59 -7.05
N VAL A 82 -7.12 9.20 -6.73
CA VAL A 82 -5.82 8.51 -6.69
C VAL A 82 -5.19 8.61 -5.31
N ILE A 83 -4.68 7.48 -4.81
CA ILE A 83 -3.70 7.45 -3.72
C ILE A 83 -2.34 7.27 -4.39
N LEU A 84 -1.44 8.24 -4.25
CA LEU A 84 -0.10 8.12 -4.83
C LEU A 84 0.79 7.34 -3.88
N ASP A 85 1.20 6.16 -4.30
CA ASP A 85 1.90 5.18 -3.49
C ASP A 85 3.39 5.10 -3.86
N MET A 86 4.27 5.43 -2.91
CA MET A 86 5.71 5.19 -3.08
C MET A 86 5.99 3.69 -2.90
N HIS A 87 5.78 2.96 -3.99
CA HIS A 87 5.85 1.51 -3.99
C HIS A 87 7.30 1.00 -4.01
N GLN A 88 7.54 -0.05 -3.26
CA GLN A 88 8.79 -0.80 -3.25
C GLN A 88 8.53 -2.22 -2.73
N ASP A 89 9.31 -3.19 -3.19
CA ASP A 89 9.43 -4.52 -2.59
C ASP A 89 10.91 -4.88 -2.54
N GLY A 90 11.40 -5.25 -1.36
CA GLY A 90 12.81 -5.63 -1.20
C GLY A 90 13.80 -4.48 -1.46
N LEU A 91 13.35 -3.23 -1.36
CA LEU A 91 14.11 -1.98 -1.52
C LEU A 91 14.69 -1.71 -2.92
N SER A 92 15.56 -2.56 -3.47
CA SER A 92 16.30 -2.24 -4.70
C SER A 92 16.85 -3.47 -5.40
N SER A 93 17.15 -3.32 -6.69
CA SER A 93 17.88 -4.31 -7.50
C SER A 93 19.20 -4.75 -6.90
N ARG A 94 19.84 -3.95 -6.02
CA ARG A 94 21.01 -4.39 -5.25
C ARG A 94 20.74 -5.67 -4.44
N TYR A 95 19.51 -5.83 -3.96
CA TYR A 95 19.12 -6.96 -3.14
C TYR A 95 18.41 -8.07 -3.93
N GLY A 96 18.15 -7.88 -5.23
CA GLY A 96 17.56 -8.91 -6.08
C GLY A 96 16.11 -8.64 -6.51
N THR A 97 15.60 -7.43 -6.31
CA THR A 97 14.27 -6.99 -6.78
C THR A 97 14.40 -5.90 -7.85
N TYR A 98 13.50 -4.90 -7.86
CA TYR A 98 13.57 -3.70 -8.70
C TYR A 98 13.92 -2.48 -7.85
N ASP A 99 14.29 -1.37 -8.49
CA ASP A 99 14.68 -0.15 -7.79
C ASP A 99 13.47 0.66 -7.28
N GLY A 100 12.74 0.14 -6.28
CA GLY A 100 11.72 0.90 -5.56
C GLY A 100 12.35 2.09 -4.83
N ILE A 101 13.37 1.81 -4.03
CA ILE A 101 14.35 2.79 -3.55
C ILE A 101 15.47 2.91 -4.59
N PRO A 102 15.85 4.13 -5.01
CA PRO A 102 16.80 4.29 -6.11
C PRO A 102 18.17 3.68 -5.83
N LEU A 103 18.72 2.95 -6.80
CA LEU A 103 20.03 2.29 -6.70
C LEU A 103 21.16 3.30 -6.38
N TRP A 104 21.07 4.55 -6.84
CA TRP A 104 22.04 5.59 -6.54
C TRP A 104 22.07 5.97 -5.05
N LEU A 105 20.96 5.83 -4.32
CA LEU A 105 20.91 6.03 -2.88
C LEU A 105 21.42 4.78 -2.16
N ILE A 106 20.90 3.61 -2.55
CA ILE A 106 21.28 2.33 -1.96
C ILE A 106 22.78 2.07 -2.07
N ASN A 107 23.43 2.48 -3.16
CA ASN A 107 24.89 2.35 -3.34
C ASN A 107 25.72 3.18 -2.34
N GLN A 108 25.14 4.19 -1.71
CA GLN A 108 25.80 4.97 -0.66
C GLN A 108 25.71 4.30 0.72
N PHE A 109 24.89 3.26 0.86
CA PHE A 109 24.79 2.50 2.10
C PHE A 109 25.94 1.52 2.22
N LYS A 110 26.48 1.41 3.45
CA LYS A 110 27.58 0.52 3.79
C LYS A 110 27.12 -0.93 3.61
N ARG A 111 27.90 -1.72 2.87
CA ARG A 111 27.68 -3.16 2.73
C ARG A 111 28.15 -3.91 3.98
N PRO A 112 27.48 -5.02 4.32
CA PRO A 112 28.02 -5.97 5.28
C PRO A 112 29.23 -6.73 4.69
N PRO A 113 29.97 -7.49 5.52
CA PRO A 113 30.97 -8.44 5.03
C PRO A 113 30.38 -9.36 3.97
N THR A 114 31.18 -9.76 2.98
CA THR A 114 30.73 -10.52 1.80
C THR A 114 29.94 -11.79 2.15
N ILE A 115 30.26 -12.46 3.26
CA ILE A 115 29.54 -13.67 3.72
C ILE A 115 28.10 -13.41 4.21
N MET A 116 27.77 -12.15 4.53
CA MET A 116 26.44 -11.69 4.96
C MET A 116 25.73 -10.86 3.87
N GLN A 117 26.30 -10.74 2.68
CA GLN A 117 25.62 -10.16 1.53
C GLN A 117 24.58 -11.14 0.99
N GLU A 118 23.74 -10.69 0.06
CA GLU A 118 22.75 -11.56 -0.56
C GLU A 118 23.41 -12.85 -1.12
N PRO A 119 22.80 -14.03 -0.91
CA PRO A 119 21.44 -14.26 -0.39
C PRO A 119 21.38 -14.60 1.12
N TRP A 120 22.42 -14.32 1.93
CA TRP A 120 22.45 -14.77 3.33
C TRP A 120 21.23 -14.26 4.14
N PRO A 121 20.55 -15.12 4.92
CA PRO A 121 20.95 -16.47 5.37
C PRO A 121 20.52 -17.62 4.43
N TYR A 122 19.87 -17.33 3.30
CA TYR A 122 19.50 -18.33 2.32
C TYR A 122 20.72 -18.84 1.54
N LYS A 123 20.56 -20.00 0.90
CA LYS A 123 21.57 -20.57 -0.02
C LYS A 123 21.45 -20.01 -1.44
N LYS A 124 20.29 -19.45 -1.79
CA LYS A 124 19.94 -18.92 -3.11
C LYS A 124 19.06 -17.69 -2.90
N LEU A 125 19.06 -16.79 -3.87
CA LEU A 125 18.17 -15.63 -3.86
C LEU A 125 16.71 -16.09 -3.68
N PRO A 126 15.95 -15.47 -2.78
CA PRO A 126 14.52 -15.66 -2.68
C PRO A 126 13.79 -15.51 -4.02
N LYS A 127 12.70 -16.27 -4.19
CA LYS A 127 11.84 -16.17 -5.39
C LYS A 127 10.73 -15.14 -5.26
N TRP A 128 10.43 -14.72 -4.03
CA TRP A 128 9.35 -13.79 -3.71
C TRP A 128 9.97 -12.58 -3.02
N ASP A 129 9.54 -11.39 -3.42
CA ASP A 129 10.20 -10.15 -3.04
C ASP A 129 10.17 -9.89 -1.52
N GLY A 130 9.06 -10.24 -0.84
CA GLY A 130 8.95 -10.04 0.61
C GLY A 130 9.93 -10.90 1.43
N ALA A 131 10.46 -12.00 0.87
CA ALA A 131 11.47 -12.81 1.55
C ALA A 131 12.84 -12.13 1.59
N TYR A 132 13.11 -11.12 0.77
CA TYR A 132 14.31 -10.30 0.93
C TYR A 132 14.31 -9.49 2.23
N TYR A 133 13.15 -9.20 2.83
CA TYR A 133 13.12 -8.59 4.17
C TYR A 133 13.65 -9.51 5.28
N LEU A 134 14.02 -10.75 4.95
CA LEU A 134 14.65 -11.71 5.87
C LEU A 134 16.15 -11.88 5.60
N THR A 135 16.72 -11.20 4.60
CA THR A 135 18.16 -11.27 4.31
C THR A 135 18.91 -10.21 5.11
N TYR A 136 20.18 -10.46 5.42
CA TYR A 136 20.95 -9.47 6.18
C TYR A 136 21.21 -8.21 5.37
N GLU A 137 21.54 -8.33 4.09
CA GLU A 137 21.90 -7.17 3.28
C GLU A 137 20.72 -6.20 3.11
N CYS A 138 19.53 -6.73 2.78
CA CYS A 138 18.31 -5.93 2.66
C CYS A 138 17.89 -5.32 4.00
N THR A 139 17.86 -6.09 5.11
CA THR A 139 17.51 -5.53 6.43
C THR A 139 18.52 -4.49 6.93
N ASN A 140 19.79 -4.64 6.59
CA ASN A 140 20.84 -3.65 6.82
C ASN A 140 20.66 -2.39 5.95
N GLY A 141 20.19 -2.53 4.71
CA GLY A 141 19.78 -1.42 3.86
C GLY A 141 18.60 -0.64 4.45
N ALA A 142 17.54 -1.35 4.86
CA ALA A 142 16.37 -0.77 5.52
C ALA A 142 16.77 0.02 6.78
N GLN A 143 17.65 -0.54 7.61
CA GLN A 143 18.06 0.15 8.83
C GLN A 143 18.83 1.45 8.53
N GLN A 144 19.69 1.46 7.51
CA GLN A 144 20.43 2.64 7.10
C GLN A 144 19.50 3.72 6.50
N LEU A 145 18.44 3.32 5.80
CA LEU A 145 17.36 4.21 5.35
C LEU A 145 16.70 4.90 6.56
N TYR A 146 16.37 4.15 7.61
CA TYR A 146 15.76 4.69 8.84
C TYR A 146 16.71 5.52 9.70
N GLU A 147 18.00 5.21 9.69
CA GLU A 147 19.04 5.95 10.44
C GLU A 147 19.55 7.18 9.70
N ASN A 148 18.93 7.57 8.58
CA ASN A 148 19.30 8.72 7.77
C ASN A 148 20.76 8.66 7.27
N VAL A 149 21.28 7.47 7.03
CA VAL A 149 22.65 7.31 6.50
C VAL A 149 22.75 7.99 5.14
N SER A 150 23.85 8.72 4.93
CA SER A 150 24.10 9.49 3.71
C SER A 150 22.99 10.50 3.37
N GLY A 151 22.24 10.98 4.37
CA GLY A 151 21.15 11.93 4.16
C GLY A 151 19.90 11.32 3.52
N ALA A 152 19.68 10.02 3.67
CA ALA A 152 18.55 9.31 3.09
C ALA A 152 17.18 9.96 3.34
N TRP A 153 16.95 10.56 4.51
CA TRP A 153 15.71 11.29 4.81
C TRP A 153 15.55 12.53 3.95
N ASN A 154 16.64 13.26 3.66
CA ASN A 154 16.59 14.41 2.77
C ASN A 154 16.17 13.98 1.37
N HIS A 155 16.76 12.91 0.85
CA HIS A 155 16.43 12.39 -0.46
C HIS A 155 15.00 11.84 -0.56
N TRP A 156 14.49 11.19 0.49
CA TRP A 156 13.11 10.73 0.55
C TRP A 156 12.14 11.91 0.68
N GLY A 157 12.52 12.92 1.47
CA GLY A 157 11.82 14.19 1.53
C GLY A 157 11.79 14.92 0.19
N ASP A 158 12.89 14.94 -0.56
CA ASP A 158 12.94 15.55 -1.90
C ASP A 158 11.95 14.89 -2.85
N PHE A 159 11.87 13.55 -2.84
CA PHE A 159 10.87 12.81 -3.59
C PHE A 159 9.46 13.30 -3.26
N TRP A 160 9.09 13.30 -1.98
CA TRP A 160 7.76 13.71 -1.56
C TRP A 160 7.47 15.21 -1.77
N GLU A 161 8.47 16.08 -1.68
CA GLU A 161 8.32 17.50 -2.04
C GLU A 161 8.05 17.69 -3.53
N ILE A 162 8.73 16.94 -4.40
CA ILE A 162 8.50 16.98 -5.85
C ILE A 162 7.05 16.56 -6.13
N ILE A 163 6.59 15.45 -5.54
CA ILE A 163 5.22 14.96 -5.67
C ILE A 163 4.20 15.97 -5.15
N ALA A 164 4.39 16.51 -3.95
CA ALA A 164 3.48 17.48 -3.35
C ALA A 164 3.41 18.79 -4.14
N LYS A 165 4.55 19.29 -4.66
CA LYS A 165 4.59 20.47 -5.53
C LYS A 165 3.83 20.26 -6.83
N HIS A 166 4.00 19.09 -7.45
CA HIS A 166 3.49 18.82 -8.78
C HIS A 166 2.00 18.46 -8.75
N TYR A 167 1.57 17.61 -7.81
CA TYR A 167 0.21 17.07 -7.77
C TYR A 167 -0.68 17.60 -6.64
N GLY A 168 -0.15 18.32 -5.64
CA GLY A 168 -0.92 18.71 -4.44
C GLY A 168 -2.08 19.69 -4.66
N LYS A 169 -2.27 20.17 -5.90
CA LYS A 169 -3.44 20.98 -6.30
C LYS A 169 -4.48 20.20 -7.11
N LYS A 170 -4.21 18.94 -7.47
CA LYS A 170 -5.14 18.10 -8.21
C LYS A 170 -6.26 17.64 -7.28
N SER A 171 -7.51 17.88 -7.66
CA SER A 171 -8.69 17.65 -6.80
C SER A 171 -8.98 16.17 -6.54
N ASN A 172 -8.52 15.27 -7.41
CA ASN A 172 -8.70 13.83 -7.27
C ASN A 172 -7.52 13.13 -6.59
N VAL A 173 -6.42 13.83 -6.26
CA VAL A 173 -5.36 13.26 -5.43
C VAL A 173 -5.88 13.19 -3.99
N LEU A 174 -6.26 11.98 -3.58
CA LEU A 174 -6.79 11.72 -2.25
C LEU A 174 -5.70 11.83 -1.19
N GLY A 175 -4.49 11.36 -1.51
CA GLY A 175 -3.37 11.40 -0.58
C GLY A 175 -2.10 10.73 -1.07
N TYR A 176 -1.15 10.64 -0.14
CA TYR A 176 0.21 10.16 -0.33
C TYR A 176 0.48 8.97 0.60
N ASP A 177 0.74 7.79 0.04
CA ASP A 177 1.14 6.60 0.80
C ASP A 177 2.66 6.59 0.94
N LEU A 178 3.14 6.88 2.15
CA LEU A 178 4.52 7.31 2.41
C LEU A 178 5.57 6.30 1.95
N ILE A 179 5.25 5.00 2.08
CA ILE A 179 6.02 3.85 1.59
C ILE A 179 5.18 2.59 1.70
N ASN A 180 5.15 1.81 0.62
CA ASN A 180 4.57 0.48 0.59
C ASN A 180 5.37 -0.51 1.44
N GLU A 181 4.68 -1.30 2.27
CA GLU A 181 5.21 -2.43 3.04
C GLU A 181 6.59 -2.17 3.68
N PRO A 182 6.66 -1.23 4.64
CA PRO A 182 7.93 -0.82 5.22
C PRO A 182 8.64 -2.00 5.91
N PRO A 183 9.91 -2.29 5.58
CA PRO A 183 10.67 -3.34 6.26
C PRO A 183 10.88 -3.03 7.76
N PRO A 184 11.03 -4.06 8.62
CA PRO A 184 11.25 -3.83 10.05
C PRO A 184 12.59 -3.16 10.40
N GLY A 185 13.60 -3.27 9.51
CA GLY A 185 14.97 -2.88 9.77
C GLY A 185 15.86 -4.07 10.19
N ASN A 186 17.08 -3.78 10.65
CA ASN A 186 18.10 -4.81 10.89
C ASN A 186 17.92 -5.50 12.25
N PHE A 187 17.12 -6.56 12.27
CA PHE A 187 16.88 -7.38 13.47
C PHE A 187 18.05 -8.31 13.83
N TYR A 188 19.02 -8.54 12.93
CA TYR A 188 20.25 -9.27 13.25
C TYR A 188 21.15 -8.49 14.22
N SER A 189 21.21 -7.17 14.06
CA SER A 189 21.98 -6.29 14.94
C SER A 189 21.22 -5.87 16.21
N ASN A 190 19.88 -5.83 16.15
CA ASN A 190 19.03 -5.59 17.31
C ASN A 190 17.71 -6.39 17.17
N PRO A 191 17.56 -7.52 17.87
CA PRO A 191 16.38 -8.38 17.76
C PRO A 191 15.05 -7.67 18.02
N LEU A 192 15.06 -6.56 18.79
CA LEU A 192 13.84 -5.81 19.06
C LEU A 192 13.18 -5.24 17.78
N ARG A 193 13.96 -4.99 16.73
CA ARG A 193 13.44 -4.49 15.44
C ARG A 193 12.56 -5.52 14.72
N GLY A 194 12.67 -6.80 15.06
CA GLY A 194 11.76 -7.83 14.57
C GLY A 194 10.36 -7.77 15.20
N PHE A 195 10.16 -6.94 16.23
CA PHE A 195 8.84 -6.66 16.77
C PHE A 195 8.25 -5.42 16.08
N PRO A 196 7.03 -5.52 15.53
CA PRO A 196 6.50 -4.52 14.61
C PRO A 196 6.23 -3.18 15.30
N GLY A 197 5.82 -3.20 16.57
CA GLY A 197 5.58 -2.00 17.35
C GLY A 197 6.88 -1.28 17.72
N TYR A 198 7.98 -2.02 17.91
CA TYR A 198 9.29 -1.40 18.08
C TYR A 198 9.74 -0.71 16.79
N ALA A 199 9.66 -1.40 15.64
CA ALA A 199 10.01 -0.84 14.34
C ALA A 199 9.14 0.38 14.00
N GLY A 200 7.82 0.29 14.19
CA GLY A 200 6.91 1.41 13.97
C GLY A 200 7.25 2.64 14.82
N ARG A 201 7.60 2.41 16.10
CA ARG A 201 7.92 3.51 17.03
C ARG A 201 9.28 4.15 16.79
N TYR A 202 10.31 3.36 16.52
CA TYR A 202 11.71 3.82 16.52
C TYR A 202 12.31 3.98 15.13
N ASN A 203 11.79 3.27 14.12
CA ASN A 203 12.22 3.40 12.73
C ASN A 203 11.22 4.27 11.93
N LEU A 204 9.94 3.88 11.90
CA LEU A 204 8.97 4.49 10.96
C LEU A 204 8.45 5.86 11.39
N LEU A 205 7.95 6.00 12.63
CA LEU A 205 7.33 7.26 13.07
C LEU A 205 8.26 8.49 12.95
N PRO A 206 9.55 8.42 13.33
CA PRO A 206 10.45 9.56 13.18
C PRO A 206 10.66 9.99 11.73
N VAL A 207 10.88 9.04 10.81
CA VAL A 207 11.02 9.39 9.40
C VAL A 207 9.71 9.88 8.82
N TYR A 208 8.57 9.29 9.17
CA TYR A 208 7.27 9.75 8.69
C TYR A 208 6.94 11.17 9.16
N ASP A 209 7.28 11.54 10.39
CA ASP A 209 7.15 12.94 10.83
C ASP A 209 7.96 13.89 9.96
N TYR A 210 9.19 13.51 9.63
CA TYR A 210 10.06 14.28 8.75
C TYR A 210 9.46 14.42 7.34
N LEU A 211 8.98 13.33 6.76
CA LEU A 211 8.36 13.34 5.42
C LEU A 211 7.08 14.18 5.40
N VAL A 212 6.21 14.05 6.41
CA VAL A 212 4.99 14.86 6.51
C VAL A 212 5.35 16.34 6.63
N GLU A 213 6.35 16.71 7.42
CA GLU A 213 6.81 18.09 7.49
C GLU A 213 7.22 18.63 6.11
N ARG A 214 8.00 17.85 5.34
CA ARG A 214 8.44 18.19 3.98
C ARG A 214 7.25 18.35 3.02
N ILE A 215 6.34 17.38 2.98
CA ILE A 215 5.10 17.42 2.17
C ILE A 215 4.27 18.66 2.52
N ARG A 216 4.05 18.89 3.82
CA ARG A 216 3.22 20.00 4.29
C ARG A 216 3.81 21.36 3.95
N GLN A 217 5.05 21.51 3.49
CA GLN A 217 5.51 22.80 2.97
C GLN A 217 4.77 23.21 1.67
N TYR A 218 4.29 22.23 0.89
CA TYR A 218 3.72 22.45 -0.44
C TYR A 218 2.25 22.03 -0.56
N ASP A 219 1.81 21.03 0.22
CA ASP A 219 0.42 20.57 0.25
C ASP A 219 -0.09 20.44 1.70
N LYS A 220 -1.05 21.28 2.06
CA LYS A 220 -1.62 21.35 3.42
C LYS A 220 -2.84 20.46 3.63
N SER A 221 -3.39 19.84 2.59
CA SER A 221 -4.74 19.26 2.58
C SER A 221 -4.79 17.77 2.27
N SER A 222 -4.02 17.28 1.30
CA SER A 222 -4.12 15.88 0.86
C SER A 222 -3.82 14.91 2.01
N LEU A 223 -4.49 13.76 2.05
CA LEU A 223 -4.34 12.82 3.15
C LEU A 223 -2.91 12.23 3.18
N ILE A 224 -2.41 11.93 4.37
CA ILE A 224 -1.20 11.12 4.55
C ILE A 224 -1.62 9.70 4.88
N PHE A 225 -1.34 8.79 3.97
CA PHE A 225 -1.43 7.35 4.18
C PHE A 225 -0.10 6.89 4.78
N TYR A 226 -0.18 6.22 5.92
CA TYR A 226 1.01 5.74 6.63
C TYR A 226 0.83 4.27 6.99
N GLU A 227 1.81 3.46 6.60
CA GLU A 227 1.81 2.02 6.85
C GLU A 227 2.69 1.66 8.07
N PRO A 228 2.25 0.73 8.93
CA PRO A 228 3.14 0.04 9.85
C PRO A 228 3.97 -1.00 9.09
N VAL A 229 4.93 -1.63 9.77
CA VAL A 229 5.46 -2.91 9.25
C VAL A 229 4.30 -3.88 9.04
N THR A 230 4.22 -4.53 7.88
CA THR A 230 3.02 -5.25 7.39
C THR A 230 2.42 -6.22 8.41
N TYR A 231 3.25 -7.00 9.12
CA TYR A 231 2.76 -7.96 10.10
C TYR A 231 2.30 -7.34 11.45
N GLY A 232 2.48 -6.03 11.64
CA GLY A 232 2.10 -5.31 12.85
C GLY A 232 0.61 -5.35 13.14
N ILE A 233 -0.22 -5.33 12.10
CA ILE A 233 -1.69 -5.38 12.18
C ILE A 233 -2.24 -6.72 12.67
N PHE A 234 -1.48 -7.82 12.55
CA PHE A 234 -1.90 -9.13 13.07
C PHE A 234 -1.73 -9.27 14.59
N THR A 235 -0.99 -8.36 15.22
CA THR A 235 -0.72 -8.42 16.67
C THR A 235 -1.43 -7.28 17.40
N PRO A 236 -2.02 -7.54 18.58
CA PRO A 236 -2.68 -6.49 19.33
C PRO A 236 -1.67 -5.46 19.84
N LEU A 237 -2.12 -4.20 19.99
CA LEU A 237 -1.35 -3.20 20.71
C LEU A 237 -1.02 -3.70 22.12
N SER A 238 0.26 -3.78 22.45
CA SER A 238 0.72 -4.20 23.78
C SER A 238 1.08 -3.00 24.65
N THR A 239 0.97 -3.17 25.97
CA THR A 239 1.45 -2.17 26.94
C THR A 239 2.95 -1.91 26.83
N SER A 240 3.75 -2.92 26.45
CA SER A 240 5.17 -2.75 26.14
C SER A 240 5.44 -1.89 24.91
N GLY A 241 4.46 -1.78 24.00
CA GLY A 241 4.59 -1.11 22.71
C GLY A 241 5.47 -1.86 21.70
N TRP A 242 5.81 -3.11 21.97
CA TRP A 242 6.58 -3.95 21.04
C TRP A 242 5.69 -4.58 19.98
N LEU A 243 4.41 -4.84 20.28
CA LEU A 243 3.44 -5.38 19.32
C LEU A 243 2.51 -4.29 18.78
N GLY A 244 1.78 -4.62 17.71
CA GLY A 244 0.92 -3.70 16.99
C GLY A 244 1.69 -2.80 16.03
N THR A 245 1.07 -1.68 15.65
CA THR A 245 1.65 -0.72 14.68
C THR A 245 2.81 0.10 15.24
N GLY A 246 2.93 0.22 16.56
CA GLY A 246 3.96 1.05 17.21
C GLY A 246 3.67 2.55 17.24
N PHE A 247 2.66 3.00 16.49
CA PHE A 247 2.28 4.41 16.41
C PHE A 247 1.42 4.81 17.62
N ARG A 248 1.86 5.85 18.35
CA ARG A 248 1.09 6.47 19.45
C ARG A 248 0.33 7.73 19.02
N ARG A 249 0.59 8.20 17.80
CA ARG A 249 -0.04 9.33 17.12
C ARG A 249 0.17 9.16 15.62
N VAL A 250 -0.61 9.85 14.82
CA VAL A 250 -0.33 9.94 13.38
C VAL A 250 0.98 10.70 13.11
N PRO A 251 1.65 10.43 11.99
CA PRO A 251 2.76 11.25 11.53
C PRO A 251 2.40 12.74 11.40
N GLY A 252 3.31 13.62 11.80
CA GLY A 252 3.15 15.08 11.80
C GLY A 252 2.41 15.65 13.01
N ALA A 253 1.74 14.82 13.83
CA ALA A 253 0.99 15.30 15.00
C ALA A 253 1.86 15.88 16.13
N ASN A 254 3.19 15.69 16.08
CA ASN A 254 4.13 16.41 16.93
C ASN A 254 4.21 17.92 16.62
N ARG A 255 3.86 18.33 15.39
CA ARG A 255 3.92 19.74 14.95
C ARG A 255 2.55 20.33 14.63
N ASP A 256 1.63 19.52 14.12
CA ASP A 256 0.28 19.94 13.77
C ASP A 256 -0.76 19.08 14.50
N LYS A 257 -1.41 19.64 15.53
CA LYS A 257 -2.45 18.93 16.29
C LYS A 257 -3.67 18.55 15.45
N SER A 258 -3.86 19.17 14.28
CA SER A 258 -4.92 18.80 13.33
C SER A 258 -4.54 17.64 12.41
N ALA A 259 -3.28 17.17 12.44
CA ALA A 259 -2.81 16.07 11.59
C ALA A 259 -3.74 14.83 11.59
N PRO A 260 -4.34 14.40 12.73
CA PRO A 260 -5.29 13.28 12.71
C PRO A 260 -6.45 13.47 11.72
N SER A 261 -6.93 14.68 11.44
CA SER A 261 -8.02 14.88 10.48
C SER A 261 -7.59 14.72 9.01
N LYS A 262 -6.29 14.50 8.75
CA LYS A 262 -5.68 14.37 7.41
C LYS A 262 -4.72 13.18 7.32
N SER A 263 -4.92 12.18 8.16
CA SER A 263 -4.08 10.99 8.22
C SER A 263 -4.92 9.73 8.18
N VAL A 264 -4.41 8.71 7.49
CA VAL A 264 -5.08 7.44 7.26
C VAL A 264 -4.08 6.33 7.56
N LEU A 265 -4.45 5.43 8.47
CA LEU A 265 -3.71 4.18 8.66
C LEU A 265 -3.95 3.31 7.41
N SER A 266 -2.92 3.24 6.57
CA SER A 266 -2.85 2.35 5.41
C SER A 266 -2.45 0.97 5.92
N TYR A 267 -3.18 -0.08 5.56
CA TYR A 267 -2.87 -1.44 5.99
C TYR A 267 -3.23 -2.47 4.94
N HIS A 268 -2.49 -3.56 4.94
CA HIS A 268 -2.68 -4.68 4.04
C HIS A 268 -3.24 -5.89 4.78
N TYR A 269 -4.03 -6.70 4.10
CA TYR A 269 -4.48 -8.00 4.60
C TYR A 269 -4.27 -9.08 3.54
N TYR A 270 -3.47 -10.08 3.91
CA TYR A 270 -3.35 -11.33 3.20
C TYR A 270 -3.41 -12.47 4.21
N CYS A 271 -4.29 -13.46 4.02
CA CYS A 271 -4.19 -14.68 4.81
C CYS A 271 -2.95 -15.47 4.38
N TRP A 272 -1.84 -15.26 5.08
CA TRP A 272 -0.57 -15.98 4.94
C TRP A 272 -0.67 -17.52 4.91
N ILE A 273 -1.73 -18.11 5.45
CA ILE A 273 -1.98 -19.56 5.43
C ILE A 273 -2.39 -20.05 4.02
N LEU A 274 -3.01 -19.16 3.25
CA LEU A 274 -3.49 -19.42 1.90
C LEU A 274 -2.43 -19.18 0.82
N GLN A 275 -1.32 -18.51 1.14
CA GLN A 275 -0.29 -18.13 0.16
C GLN A 275 0.34 -19.32 -0.57
N ASN A 276 0.29 -20.53 0.01
CA ASN A 276 0.82 -21.74 -0.62
C ASN A 276 -0.27 -22.64 -1.24
N ASP A 277 -1.55 -22.24 -1.17
CA ASP A 277 -2.63 -23.00 -1.78
C ASP A 277 -2.77 -22.67 -3.27
N TYR A 278 -3.25 -23.65 -4.03
CA TYR A 278 -3.77 -23.36 -5.36
C TYR A 278 -5.08 -22.59 -5.21
N GLN A 279 -5.12 -21.40 -5.79
CA GLN A 279 -6.25 -20.48 -5.74
C GLN A 279 -7.60 -21.11 -6.11
N ASN A 280 -7.62 -22.00 -7.11
CA ASN A 280 -8.84 -22.70 -7.58
C ASN A 280 -9.19 -23.98 -6.78
N SER A 281 -8.38 -24.35 -5.78
CA SER A 281 -8.63 -25.53 -4.96
C SER A 281 -9.73 -25.26 -3.93
N THR A 282 -10.45 -26.31 -3.53
CA THR A 282 -11.44 -26.21 -2.45
C THR A 282 -10.77 -25.83 -1.13
N MET A 283 -11.21 -24.74 -0.50
CA MET A 283 -10.63 -24.30 0.77
C MET A 283 -10.94 -25.31 1.88
N PRO A 284 -9.92 -25.88 2.57
CA PRO A 284 -10.14 -26.71 3.74
C PRO A 284 -10.88 -25.94 4.85
N PHE A 285 -11.85 -26.57 5.50
CA PHE A 285 -12.67 -25.94 6.54
C PHE A 285 -11.83 -25.27 7.65
N TRP A 286 -10.75 -25.91 8.10
CA TRP A 286 -9.91 -25.35 9.16
C TRP A 286 -9.15 -24.09 8.72
N LYS A 287 -8.78 -23.98 7.42
CA LYS A 287 -8.16 -22.76 6.87
C LYS A 287 -9.18 -21.65 6.79
N LYS A 288 -10.39 -21.96 6.33
CA LYS A 288 -11.53 -21.02 6.33
C LYS A 288 -11.79 -20.44 7.72
N VAL A 289 -11.89 -21.29 8.74
CA VAL A 289 -12.09 -20.82 10.12
C VAL A 289 -10.94 -19.92 10.58
N LEU A 290 -9.70 -20.27 10.26
CA LEU A 290 -8.54 -19.51 10.72
C LEU A 290 -8.39 -18.16 9.99
N CYS A 291 -8.63 -18.09 8.68
CA CYS A 291 -8.61 -16.84 7.91
C CYS A 291 -9.84 -15.98 8.25
N ASP A 292 -11.05 -16.49 7.97
CA ASP A 292 -12.30 -15.72 8.01
C ASP A 292 -12.76 -15.41 9.45
N SER A 293 -12.61 -16.36 10.37
CA SER A 293 -13.18 -16.24 11.73
C SER A 293 -12.18 -15.79 12.78
N PHE A 294 -10.88 -15.81 12.49
CA PHE A 294 -9.85 -15.44 13.45
C PHE A 294 -8.91 -14.34 12.94
N LEU A 295 -8.15 -14.58 11.86
CA LEU A 295 -7.13 -13.64 11.39
C LEU A 295 -7.75 -12.33 10.90
N LEU A 296 -8.69 -12.39 9.94
CA LEU A 296 -9.31 -11.19 9.37
C LEU A 296 -10.01 -10.33 10.44
N PRO A 297 -10.91 -10.86 11.30
CA PRO A 297 -11.52 -10.06 12.37
C PRO A 297 -10.50 -9.51 13.37
N THR A 298 -9.43 -10.26 13.65
CA THR A 298 -8.35 -9.78 14.54
C THR A 298 -7.62 -8.59 13.93
N VAL A 299 -7.29 -8.65 12.64
CA VAL A 299 -6.66 -7.55 11.90
C VAL A 299 -7.54 -6.31 11.93
N ILE A 300 -8.81 -6.41 11.53
CA ILE A 300 -9.73 -5.27 11.54
C ILE A 300 -9.89 -4.71 12.96
N SER A 301 -10.02 -5.57 13.98
CA SER A 301 -10.07 -5.15 15.38
C SER A 301 -8.81 -4.37 15.80
N ASN A 302 -7.63 -4.82 15.40
CA ASN A 302 -6.36 -4.18 15.73
C ASN A 302 -6.22 -2.83 15.02
N VAL A 303 -6.60 -2.72 13.75
CA VAL A 303 -6.63 -1.46 13.00
C VAL A 303 -7.59 -0.45 13.64
N ILE A 304 -8.79 -0.89 14.04
CA ILE A 304 -9.75 -0.05 14.78
C ILE A 304 -9.14 0.45 16.09
N LYS A 305 -8.47 -0.42 16.86
CA LYS A 305 -7.81 -0.03 18.13
C LYS A 305 -6.62 0.92 17.90
N ALA A 306 -5.84 0.70 16.84
CA ALA A 306 -4.76 1.58 16.44
C ALA A 306 -5.27 2.98 16.12
N THR A 307 -6.28 3.10 15.27
CA THR A 307 -6.88 4.40 14.91
C THR A 307 -7.61 5.08 16.07
N LYS A 308 -8.19 4.34 17.02
CA LYS A 308 -8.67 4.91 18.29
C LYS A 308 -7.56 5.55 19.12
N THR A 309 -6.34 5.03 19.03
CA THR A 309 -5.17 5.54 19.76
C THR A 309 -4.55 6.73 19.05
N THR A 310 -4.34 6.63 17.73
CA THR A 310 -3.64 7.65 16.94
C THR A 310 -4.54 8.80 16.49
N GLY A 311 -5.85 8.54 16.37
CA GLY A 311 -6.76 9.31 15.54
C GLY A 311 -6.61 8.97 14.05
N GLY A 312 -7.41 9.65 13.22
CA GLY A 312 -7.41 9.50 11.76
C GLY A 312 -8.31 8.42 11.20
N GLY A 313 -8.27 8.28 9.88
CA GLY A 313 -8.97 7.27 9.12
C GLY A 313 -8.19 5.95 9.05
N ARG A 314 -8.79 4.96 8.38
CA ARG A 314 -8.21 3.66 8.06
C ARG A 314 -8.62 3.27 6.65
N PHE A 315 -7.77 2.53 5.97
CA PHE A 315 -7.98 2.11 4.59
C PHE A 315 -7.23 0.81 4.33
N LEU A 316 -7.93 -0.22 3.86
CA LEU A 316 -7.35 -1.49 3.41
C LEU A 316 -6.75 -1.30 2.02
N THR A 317 -5.53 -0.78 1.96
CA THR A 317 -4.86 -0.37 0.72
C THR A 317 -4.40 -1.55 -0.12
N GLU A 318 -4.32 -2.74 0.47
CA GLU A 318 -3.99 -3.94 -0.28
C GLU A 318 -4.63 -5.19 0.34
N PHE A 319 -5.31 -5.95 -0.49
CA PHE A 319 -5.75 -7.32 -0.26
C PHE A 319 -5.96 -7.95 -1.63
N GLY A 320 -5.91 -9.25 -1.76
CA GLY A 320 -6.19 -9.88 -3.04
C GLY A 320 -5.57 -11.25 -3.16
N LEU A 321 -5.11 -11.58 -4.37
CA LEU A 321 -4.76 -12.95 -4.76
C LEU A 321 -5.94 -13.92 -4.56
N CYS A 322 -7.15 -13.39 -4.75
CA CYS A 322 -8.43 -14.07 -4.67
C CYS A 322 -9.36 -13.50 -5.75
N GLY A 323 -10.41 -14.22 -6.13
CA GLY A 323 -11.32 -13.81 -7.20
C GLY A 323 -12.51 -14.75 -7.33
N ASP A 324 -13.61 -14.33 -7.95
CA ASP A 324 -14.69 -15.28 -8.27
C ASP A 324 -14.26 -16.14 -9.46
N ASP A 325 -13.92 -17.40 -9.18
CA ASP A 325 -13.54 -18.37 -10.20
C ASP A 325 -14.70 -19.26 -10.66
N GLY A 326 -15.94 -18.89 -10.29
CA GLY A 326 -17.16 -19.65 -10.55
C GLY A 326 -17.31 -20.88 -9.66
N ASN A 327 -16.34 -21.20 -8.80
CA ASN A 327 -16.43 -22.25 -7.79
C ASN A 327 -16.69 -21.61 -6.41
N PRO A 328 -17.91 -21.71 -5.84
CA PRO A 328 -18.25 -21.08 -4.56
C PRO A 328 -17.51 -21.67 -3.35
N SER A 329 -16.78 -22.78 -3.54
CA SER A 329 -15.98 -23.44 -2.50
C SER A 329 -14.48 -23.25 -2.67
N SER A 330 -14.02 -22.54 -3.70
CA SER A 330 -12.59 -22.32 -3.94
C SER A 330 -11.97 -21.39 -2.89
N VAL A 331 -10.66 -21.51 -2.70
CA VAL A 331 -9.87 -20.57 -1.90
C VAL A 331 -10.08 -19.14 -2.41
N ASN A 332 -10.03 -18.97 -3.72
CA ASN A 332 -10.27 -17.72 -4.42
C ASN A 332 -11.61 -17.06 -4.06
N THR A 333 -12.72 -17.77 -4.26
CA THR A 333 -14.05 -17.20 -4.07
C THR A 333 -14.35 -16.96 -2.59
N LEU A 334 -13.93 -17.88 -1.71
CA LEU A 334 -14.21 -17.77 -0.28
C LEU A 334 -13.41 -16.65 0.39
N GLU A 335 -12.10 -16.54 0.14
CA GLU A 335 -11.25 -15.50 0.76
C GLU A 335 -11.71 -14.10 0.36
N CYS A 336 -11.96 -13.86 -0.93
CA CYS A 336 -12.41 -12.55 -1.41
C CYS A 336 -13.77 -12.17 -0.84
N ASN A 337 -14.72 -13.11 -0.78
CA ASN A 337 -16.00 -12.84 -0.14
C ASN A 337 -15.84 -12.51 1.34
N ALA A 338 -14.99 -13.24 2.08
CA ALA A 338 -14.75 -12.98 3.49
C ALA A 338 -14.16 -11.58 3.72
N VAL A 339 -13.15 -11.18 2.94
CA VAL A 339 -12.52 -9.86 3.06
C VAL A 339 -13.49 -8.74 2.71
N LEU A 340 -14.25 -8.88 1.63
CA LEU A 340 -15.25 -7.89 1.21
C LEU A 340 -16.38 -7.76 2.24
N ASP A 341 -16.90 -8.88 2.75
CA ASP A 341 -17.99 -8.88 3.74
C ASP A 341 -17.54 -8.26 5.07
N GLU A 342 -16.33 -8.56 5.55
CA GLU A 342 -15.81 -7.93 6.76
C GLU A 342 -15.49 -6.44 6.52
N ALA A 343 -15.01 -6.05 5.34
CA ALA A 343 -14.81 -4.65 5.00
C ALA A 343 -16.13 -3.86 4.99
N ASP A 344 -17.20 -4.41 4.41
CA ASP A 344 -18.54 -3.79 4.41
C ASP A 344 -19.10 -3.65 5.84
N LYS A 345 -18.97 -4.70 6.65
CA LYS A 345 -19.41 -4.71 8.05
C LYS A 345 -18.79 -3.60 8.89
N HIS A 346 -17.55 -3.19 8.61
CA HIS A 346 -16.85 -2.13 9.34
C HIS A 346 -16.75 -0.81 8.56
N PHE A 347 -17.43 -0.70 7.41
CA PHE A 347 -17.39 0.46 6.53
C PHE A 347 -15.95 0.87 6.14
N GLU A 348 -15.07 -0.13 5.96
CA GLU A 348 -13.69 0.04 5.52
C GLU A 348 -13.67 0.44 4.05
N SER A 349 -12.79 1.36 3.65
CA SER A 349 -12.45 1.54 2.24
C SER A 349 -11.37 0.54 1.83
N TRP A 350 -11.32 0.14 0.55
CA TRP A 350 -10.28 -0.77 0.07
C TRP A 350 -9.81 -0.54 -1.37
N THR A 351 -8.59 -1.03 -1.64
CA THR A 351 -8.04 -1.22 -2.98
C THR A 351 -7.53 -2.66 -3.13
N PHE A 352 -8.11 -3.40 -4.08
CA PHE A 352 -7.74 -4.77 -4.42
C PHE A 352 -6.35 -4.83 -5.09
N TRP A 353 -5.63 -5.93 -4.88
CA TRP A 353 -4.38 -6.28 -5.55
C TRP A 353 -4.60 -7.43 -6.53
N ASP A 354 -4.42 -7.25 -7.84
CA ASP A 354 -3.89 -6.09 -8.58
C ASP A 354 -4.92 -5.51 -9.58
N GLY A 355 -4.46 -4.66 -10.50
CA GLY A 355 -5.30 -4.01 -11.51
C GLY A 355 -5.44 -4.76 -12.84
N TYR A 356 -4.99 -6.01 -12.96
CA TYR A 356 -5.03 -6.76 -14.22
C TYR A 356 -6.40 -7.40 -14.46
N PHE A 357 -7.43 -6.57 -14.59
CA PHE A 357 -8.80 -7.01 -14.84
C PHE A 357 -9.12 -7.22 -16.32
N ILE A 358 -8.22 -6.84 -17.22
CA ILE A 358 -8.48 -6.77 -18.65
C ILE A 358 -7.39 -7.53 -19.40
N ASP A 359 -7.80 -8.36 -20.36
CA ASP A 359 -6.89 -9.11 -21.21
C ASP A 359 -6.21 -8.22 -22.27
N ASN A 360 -5.28 -8.80 -23.03
CA ASN A 360 -4.56 -8.09 -24.09
C ASN A 360 -5.48 -7.65 -25.25
N ALA A 361 -6.69 -8.19 -25.35
CA ALA A 361 -7.69 -7.82 -26.35
C ALA A 361 -8.66 -6.72 -25.85
N GLY A 362 -8.50 -6.27 -24.59
CA GLY A 362 -9.36 -5.24 -24.00
C GLY A 362 -10.63 -5.80 -23.35
N ASN A 363 -10.77 -7.12 -23.19
CA ASN A 363 -11.96 -7.72 -22.59
C ASN A 363 -11.77 -7.92 -21.07
N PRO A 364 -12.84 -7.81 -20.28
CA PRO A 364 -12.82 -8.20 -18.88
C PRO A 364 -12.39 -9.66 -18.71
N ILE A 365 -11.42 -9.92 -17.85
CA ILE A 365 -11.04 -11.27 -17.43
C ILE A 365 -12.09 -11.73 -16.41
N GLN A 366 -12.94 -12.68 -16.81
CA GLN A 366 -14.11 -13.08 -16.03
C GLN A 366 -13.78 -13.55 -14.61
N SER A 367 -12.62 -14.16 -14.39
CA SER A 367 -12.17 -14.59 -13.05
C SER A 367 -11.61 -13.46 -12.18
N ALA A 368 -11.26 -12.32 -12.79
CA ALA A 368 -10.72 -11.15 -12.11
C ALA A 368 -11.81 -10.08 -11.90
N VAL A 369 -12.89 -10.14 -12.67
CA VAL A 369 -14.03 -9.22 -12.63
C VAL A 369 -15.19 -9.92 -11.95
N PHE A 370 -15.32 -9.68 -10.64
CA PHE A 370 -16.34 -10.26 -9.79
C PHE A 370 -17.75 -10.07 -10.37
N HIS A 371 -18.42 -11.17 -10.69
CA HIS A 371 -19.81 -11.17 -11.13
C HIS A 371 -20.59 -12.16 -10.26
N SER A 372 -21.24 -11.68 -9.19
CA SER A 372 -22.08 -12.54 -8.34
C SER A 372 -23.36 -12.95 -9.09
N SER A 373 -23.30 -14.04 -9.83
CA SER A 373 -24.48 -14.78 -10.25
C SER A 373 -24.89 -15.72 -9.12
N LEU A 374 -25.60 -15.19 -8.10
CA LEU A 374 -26.48 -15.93 -7.17
C LEU A 374 -27.11 -14.94 -6.18
N SER A 375 -28.39 -14.62 -6.41
CA SER A 375 -29.38 -14.09 -5.46
C SER A 375 -28.96 -12.97 -4.48
N SER A 376 -29.51 -11.77 -4.76
CA SER A 376 -29.59 -10.57 -3.90
C SER A 376 -28.27 -9.92 -3.48
N VAL A 377 -28.07 -8.71 -3.99
CA VAL A 377 -26.95 -7.76 -3.76
C VAL A 377 -25.76 -7.99 -4.71
N ASN A 378 -25.79 -7.24 -5.81
CA ASN A 378 -24.61 -6.96 -6.63
C ASN A 378 -23.56 -6.27 -5.72
N LYS A 379 -22.50 -6.98 -5.32
CA LYS A 379 -21.47 -6.44 -4.42
C LYS A 379 -20.66 -5.25 -5.00
N TRP A 380 -20.93 -4.87 -6.25
CA TRP A 380 -20.29 -3.74 -6.94
C TRP A 380 -21.27 -2.61 -7.33
N GLU A 381 -22.58 -2.77 -7.10
CA GLU A 381 -23.52 -1.65 -7.25
C GLU A 381 -23.49 -0.80 -5.98
N ILE A 382 -22.56 0.15 -5.92
CA ILE A 382 -22.78 1.34 -5.10
C ILE A 382 -23.92 2.10 -5.78
N SER A 383 -25.08 2.15 -5.13
CA SER A 383 -26.23 2.90 -5.65
C SER A 383 -25.77 4.30 -6.04
N GLN A 384 -25.96 4.65 -7.31
CA GLN A 384 -26.05 6.04 -7.71
C GLN A 384 -27.22 6.62 -6.91
N ALA A 385 -26.91 7.27 -5.80
CA ALA A 385 -27.80 8.25 -5.22
C ALA A 385 -28.03 9.29 -6.32
N THR A 386 -29.20 9.20 -6.93
CA THR A 386 -29.74 10.15 -7.89
C THR A 386 -29.57 11.57 -7.34
N PHE A 387 -28.63 12.32 -7.91
CA PHE A 387 -28.70 13.77 -7.89
C PHE A 387 -29.83 14.17 -8.85
N GLN A 388 -31.06 14.12 -8.34
CA GLN A 388 -32.14 14.97 -8.84
C GLN A 388 -32.13 16.24 -8.00
N SER A 389 -31.60 17.32 -8.58
CA SER A 389 -31.99 18.70 -8.32
C SER A 389 -31.81 19.51 -9.59
#